data_AF-A0A1G1FAP1-F1
#
_entry.id   AF-A0A1G1FAP1-F1
#
_cell.length_a   1.000
_cell.length_b   1.000
_cell.length_c   1.000
_cell.angle_alpha   90.00
_cell.angle_beta   90.00
_cell.angle_gamma   90.00
#
_symmetry.space_group_name_H-M   'P 1'
#
loop_
_entity.id
_entity.type
_entity.pdbx_description
1 polymer ?
#
loop_
_entity_poly.entity_id
_entity_poly.type
_entity_poly.pdbx_seq_one_letter_code
_entity_poly.pdbx_strand_id
1 'polypeptide(L)'
;MRSVLIKKEWAFIALMTVGGLFVGFSIASFFIYVINPGLPDHLLTLSEKLDADLMSARVGWLTENITPLIACSAVLVVLGFILLLINLNDRISIALFKDKTRALKFLAMVAVEAVLFYLLFALTIIEPMDNLLKLYGSGKIATGILLIKFAAFFLVGGLAWLVAGEAGWAGDFSSWKMRLAGRAKELTTMFLLGGIAGLSGGFLYVMNDWIFRKYYVLVSEVLDRSSEVSLAGINLITYELMLMTSLSMGILAGLAVALSPAQRDTRIRLSRLTFPGALLLIAVMIVLPAYLHAVVKYDLGKKNLAEAVGIQGTTAPSKTVLFTGPGEKAVVQKWNFRAAYYSTSATHSIAVTYQNLEKVRQYLDQRENRSIFQYDAEEALYRGYATLWDTERALERQFVGAQRMLSLRMILLSRMPSLPVTSKNLSYLRSFTDESNWYAGRDAALQMAEAFIHFGRFKEARMWLGKARARGAKRSEVARIKIPSAPVLRSGVIRGRITVNGTPLAGARVALFTDGFDKKELPHWAAAKRMLDARTLGPAGTFTFRYLGEGEYSLAIMTDSKTVPFDVSPKRITISGLPRLIRISKMAPTADLGTVDIHFSR
;
A
#
# COMPACT_ATOMS: atom_id res chain seq x y z
N MET A 1 -39.11 -32.76 -20.93
CA MET A 1 -38.79 -32.05 -19.67
C MET A 1 -37.30 -31.98 -19.36
N ARG A 2 -36.54 -33.09 -19.39
CA ARG A 2 -35.10 -33.13 -19.06
C ARG A 2 -34.22 -32.16 -19.89
N SER A 3 -34.49 -32.01 -21.20
CA SER A 3 -33.74 -31.11 -22.08
C SER A 3 -33.97 -29.62 -21.81
N VAL A 4 -35.16 -29.22 -21.34
CA VAL A 4 -35.49 -27.82 -21.02
C VAL A 4 -34.87 -27.39 -19.69
N LEU A 5 -34.84 -28.29 -18.70
CA LEU A 5 -34.17 -28.08 -17.41
C LEU A 5 -32.66 -27.89 -17.57
N ILE A 6 -32.02 -28.66 -18.45
CA ILE A 6 -30.58 -28.52 -18.72
C ILE A 6 -30.29 -27.17 -19.39
N LYS A 7 -31.15 -26.68 -20.30
CA LYS A 7 -30.96 -25.38 -20.99
C LYS A 7 -30.99 -24.18 -20.03
N LYS A 8 -31.89 -24.16 -19.04
CA LYS A 8 -31.97 -23.03 -18.07
C LYS A 8 -30.80 -23.00 -17.07
N GLU A 9 -30.28 -24.17 -16.68
CA GLU A 9 -29.15 -24.29 -15.77
C GLU A 9 -27.87 -23.77 -16.44
N TRP A 10 -27.63 -24.17 -17.69
CA TRP A 10 -26.51 -23.65 -18.48
C TRP A 10 -26.63 -22.16 -18.77
N ALA A 11 -27.83 -21.65 -19.04
CA ALA A 11 -28.05 -20.22 -19.24
C ALA A 11 -27.69 -19.39 -17.98
N PHE A 12 -28.09 -19.86 -16.79
CA PHE A 12 -27.72 -19.22 -15.53
C PHE A 12 -26.20 -19.24 -15.28
N ILE A 13 -25.57 -20.41 -15.44
CA ILE A 13 -24.13 -20.56 -15.26
C ILE A 13 -23.34 -19.68 -16.24
N ALA A 14 -23.73 -19.65 -17.51
CA ALA A 14 -23.10 -18.81 -18.52
C ALA A 14 -23.26 -17.32 -18.19
N LEU A 15 -24.47 -16.89 -17.80
CA LEU A 15 -24.73 -15.51 -17.40
C LEU A 15 -23.87 -15.10 -16.20
N MET A 16 -23.77 -15.94 -15.18
CA MET A 16 -22.95 -15.64 -13.99
C MET A 16 -21.45 -15.61 -14.31
N THR A 17 -20.99 -16.49 -15.18
CA THR A 17 -19.58 -16.53 -15.62
C THR A 17 -19.21 -15.27 -16.40
N VAL A 18 -20.04 -14.86 -17.37
CA VAL A 18 -19.83 -13.62 -18.15
C VAL A 18 -20.05 -12.38 -17.28
N GLY A 19 -21.05 -12.40 -16.40
CA GLY A 19 -21.30 -11.35 -15.42
C GLY A 19 -20.10 -11.15 -14.50
N GLY A 20 -19.43 -12.22 -14.11
CA GLY A 20 -18.19 -12.15 -13.32
C GLY A 20 -17.05 -11.43 -14.04
N LEU A 21 -16.90 -11.57 -15.37
CA LEU A 21 -15.94 -10.78 -16.15
C LEU A 21 -16.26 -9.28 -16.05
N PHE A 22 -17.53 -8.93 -16.20
CA PHE A 22 -17.97 -7.53 -16.17
C PHE A 22 -17.82 -6.91 -14.78
N VAL A 23 -18.16 -7.65 -13.72
CA VAL A 23 -17.94 -7.23 -12.33
C VAL A 23 -16.46 -7.04 -12.05
N GLY A 24 -15.60 -7.97 -12.45
CA GLY A 24 -14.14 -7.85 -12.29
C GLY A 24 -13.58 -6.61 -13.02
N PHE A 25 -14.02 -6.37 -14.26
CA PHE A 25 -13.67 -5.16 -15.00
C PHE A 25 -14.13 -3.88 -14.30
N SER A 26 -15.35 -3.88 -13.75
CA SER A 26 -15.93 -2.72 -13.07
C SER A 26 -15.18 -2.40 -11.77
N ILE A 27 -14.82 -3.42 -10.98
CA ILE A 27 -13.98 -3.29 -9.78
C ILE A 27 -12.62 -2.70 -10.14
N ALA A 28 -11.94 -3.27 -11.15
CA ALA A 28 -10.65 -2.78 -11.60
C ALA A 28 -10.72 -1.33 -12.09
N SER A 29 -11.77 -0.99 -12.84
CA SER A 29 -12.01 0.37 -13.35
C SER A 29 -12.21 1.38 -12.23
N PHE A 30 -12.93 1.01 -11.17
CA PHE A 30 -13.08 1.84 -9.98
C PHE A 30 -11.74 2.09 -9.27
N PHE A 31 -10.88 1.07 -9.13
CA PHE A 31 -9.54 1.25 -8.58
C PHE A 31 -8.70 2.24 -9.41
N ILE A 32 -8.72 2.13 -10.73
CA ILE A 32 -8.01 3.05 -11.64
C ILE A 32 -8.51 4.49 -11.45
N TYR A 33 -9.83 4.68 -11.35
CA TYR A 33 -10.43 6.00 -11.12
C TYR A 33 -9.93 6.64 -9.80
N VAL A 34 -9.82 5.86 -8.73
CA VAL A 34 -9.39 6.36 -7.40
C VAL A 34 -7.88 6.66 -7.36
N ILE A 35 -7.04 5.87 -8.03
CA ILE A 35 -5.58 5.95 -7.91
C ILE A 35 -4.95 7.07 -8.76
N ASN A 36 -5.62 7.53 -9.83
CA ASN A 36 -4.97 8.32 -10.89
C ASN A 36 -4.89 9.88 -10.77
N PRO A 37 -5.42 10.61 -9.77
CA PRO A 37 -5.33 12.07 -9.82
C PRO A 37 -3.94 12.60 -9.41
N GLY A 38 -3.13 13.02 -10.39
CA GLY A 38 -2.00 13.97 -10.18
C GLY A 38 -0.60 13.53 -10.63
N LEU A 39 -0.42 12.31 -11.14
CA LEU A 39 0.90 11.80 -11.56
C LEU A 39 1.65 12.69 -12.57
N PRO A 40 1.01 13.29 -13.60
CA PRO A 40 1.70 14.13 -14.58
C PRO A 40 2.33 15.41 -14.00
N ASP A 41 2.05 15.77 -12.75
CA ASP A 41 2.66 16.95 -12.10
C ASP A 41 4.05 16.63 -11.48
N HIS A 42 4.41 15.35 -11.36
CA HIS A 42 5.66 14.89 -10.76
C HIS A 42 6.79 14.67 -11.79
N LEU A 43 7.99 14.31 -11.30
CA LEU A 43 9.11 13.97 -12.15
C LEU A 43 8.98 12.51 -12.56
N LEU A 44 8.74 12.25 -13.84
CA LEU A 44 8.51 10.93 -14.42
C LEU A 44 9.60 10.58 -15.43
N THR A 45 9.87 9.30 -15.63
CA THR A 45 10.54 8.85 -16.86
C THR A 45 9.61 9.05 -18.06
N LEU A 46 10.15 9.02 -19.28
CA LEU A 46 9.31 9.14 -20.48
C LEU A 46 8.26 8.01 -20.60
N SER A 47 8.61 6.79 -20.19
CA SER A 47 7.67 5.66 -20.17
C SER A 47 6.59 5.84 -19.10
N GLU A 48 6.96 6.27 -17.89
CA GLU A 48 5.99 6.59 -16.83
C GLU A 48 5.02 7.70 -17.26
N LYS A 49 5.51 8.71 -17.99
CA LYS A 49 4.65 9.79 -18.52
C LYS A 49 3.67 9.29 -19.56
N LEU A 50 4.12 8.46 -20.51
CA LEU A 50 3.24 7.86 -21.51
C LEU A 50 2.14 7.01 -20.84
N ASP A 51 2.53 6.19 -19.87
CA ASP A 51 1.58 5.38 -19.11
C ASP A 51 0.58 6.26 -18.36
N ALA A 52 1.04 7.33 -17.69
CA ALA A 52 0.18 8.28 -17.00
C ALA A 52 -0.87 8.90 -17.94
N ASP A 53 -0.47 9.30 -19.16
CA ASP A 53 -1.40 9.86 -20.14
C ASP A 53 -2.44 8.85 -20.60
N LEU A 54 -2.03 7.60 -20.87
CA LEU A 54 -2.94 6.53 -21.26
C LEU A 54 -3.91 6.17 -20.13
N MET A 55 -3.43 6.15 -18.89
CA MET A 55 -4.27 5.96 -17.71
C MET A 55 -5.26 7.11 -17.54
N SER A 56 -4.84 8.37 -17.72
CA SER A 56 -5.75 9.52 -17.66
C SER A 56 -6.81 9.46 -18.76
N ALA A 57 -6.46 9.06 -19.97
CA ALA A 57 -7.42 8.82 -21.05
C ALA A 57 -8.43 7.73 -20.70
N ARG A 58 -7.97 6.62 -20.10
CA ARG A 58 -8.85 5.55 -19.61
C ARG A 58 -9.80 6.02 -18.51
N VAL A 59 -9.32 6.84 -17.57
CA VAL A 59 -10.17 7.46 -16.54
C VAL A 59 -11.21 8.40 -17.15
N GLY A 60 -10.83 9.18 -18.16
CA GLY A 60 -11.77 10.00 -18.94
C GLY A 60 -12.88 9.16 -19.56
N TRP A 61 -12.51 8.11 -20.30
CA TRP A 61 -13.46 7.16 -20.89
C TRP A 61 -14.37 6.52 -19.83
N LEU A 62 -13.82 6.09 -18.70
CA LEU A 62 -14.61 5.51 -17.60
C LEU A 62 -15.61 6.50 -17.03
N THR A 63 -15.23 7.76 -16.90
CA THR A 63 -16.09 8.82 -16.37
C THR A 63 -17.26 9.10 -17.33
N GLU A 64 -16.99 9.15 -18.63
CA GLU A 64 -18.01 9.30 -19.67
C GLU A 64 -18.97 8.10 -19.74
N ASN A 65 -18.49 6.90 -19.42
CA ASN A 65 -19.24 5.64 -19.54
C ASN A 65 -19.69 5.05 -18.20
N ILE A 66 -19.58 5.76 -17.08
CA ILE A 66 -19.87 5.19 -15.75
C ILE A 66 -21.35 4.81 -15.61
N THR A 67 -22.26 5.64 -16.12
CA THR A 67 -23.71 5.39 -16.08
C THR A 67 -24.12 4.13 -16.86
N PRO A 68 -23.74 3.95 -18.15
CA PRO A 68 -24.06 2.72 -18.86
C PRO A 68 -23.39 1.49 -18.24
N LEU A 69 -22.18 1.61 -17.67
CA LEU A 69 -21.52 0.50 -16.97
C LEU A 69 -22.29 0.06 -15.70
N ILE A 70 -22.77 1.01 -14.90
CA ILE A 70 -23.60 0.73 -13.73
C ILE A 70 -24.94 0.11 -14.15
N ALA A 71 -25.58 0.67 -15.19
CA ALA A 71 -26.84 0.15 -15.70
C ALA A 71 -26.70 -1.30 -16.21
N CYS A 72 -25.65 -1.61 -16.98
CA CYS A 72 -25.37 -2.97 -17.43
C CYS A 72 -25.10 -3.92 -16.26
N SER A 73 -24.33 -3.49 -15.25
CA SER A 73 -24.09 -4.28 -14.04
C SER A 73 -25.40 -4.61 -13.32
N ALA A 74 -26.26 -3.60 -13.13
CA ALA A 74 -27.55 -3.77 -12.48
C ALA A 74 -28.46 -4.75 -13.25
N VAL A 75 -28.52 -4.64 -14.58
CA VAL A 75 -29.28 -5.57 -15.42
C VAL A 75 -28.75 -7.00 -15.28
N LEU A 76 -27.43 -7.21 -15.33
CA LEU A 76 -26.82 -8.53 -15.17
C LEU A 76 -27.11 -9.14 -13.79
N VAL A 77 -27.03 -8.33 -12.71
CA VAL A 77 -27.36 -8.76 -11.36
C VAL A 77 -28.82 -9.14 -11.23
N VAL A 78 -29.74 -8.33 -11.75
CA VAL A 78 -31.19 -8.63 -11.71
C VAL A 78 -31.51 -9.90 -12.52
N LEU A 79 -30.97 -10.04 -13.72
CA LEU A 79 -31.17 -11.24 -14.55
C LEU A 79 -30.58 -12.49 -13.88
N GLY A 80 -29.38 -12.37 -13.32
CA GLY A 80 -28.72 -13.44 -12.56
C GLY A 80 -29.56 -13.87 -11.35
N PHE A 81 -30.09 -12.91 -10.60
CA PHE A 81 -30.95 -13.17 -9.45
C PHE A 81 -32.27 -13.84 -9.84
N ILE A 82 -32.93 -13.38 -10.91
CA ILE A 82 -34.16 -14.02 -11.43
C ILE A 82 -33.88 -15.47 -11.84
N LEU A 83 -32.80 -15.70 -12.60
CA LEU A 83 -32.42 -17.04 -13.04
C LEU A 83 -32.04 -17.95 -11.87
N LEU A 84 -31.39 -17.41 -10.83
CA LEU A 84 -31.12 -18.14 -9.60
C LEU A 84 -32.43 -18.62 -8.98
N LEU A 85 -33.40 -17.74 -8.74
CA LEU A 85 -34.68 -18.11 -8.14
C LEU A 85 -35.40 -19.21 -8.94
N ILE A 86 -35.44 -19.10 -10.27
CA ILE A 86 -36.04 -20.12 -11.17
C ILE A 86 -35.30 -21.47 -11.12
N ASN A 87 -34.01 -21.48 -10.77
CA ASN A 87 -33.23 -22.70 -10.56
C ASN A 87 -33.39 -23.27 -9.14
N LEU A 88 -33.72 -22.43 -8.15
CA LEU A 88 -34.02 -22.87 -6.80
C LEU A 88 -35.43 -23.45 -6.67
N ASN A 89 -36.39 -23.01 -7.51
CA ASN A 89 -37.78 -23.44 -7.43
C ASN A 89 -38.46 -23.52 -8.80
N ASP A 90 -38.77 -24.73 -9.26
CA ASP A 90 -39.36 -24.96 -10.59
C ASP A 90 -40.83 -24.48 -10.68
N ARG A 91 -41.47 -24.13 -9.55
CA ARG A 91 -42.85 -23.64 -9.50
C ARG A 91 -42.96 -22.14 -9.84
N ILE A 92 -41.83 -21.43 -9.91
CA ILE A 92 -41.80 -20.01 -10.31
C ILE A 92 -42.11 -19.91 -11.80
N SER A 93 -43.25 -19.33 -12.12
CA SER A 93 -43.71 -19.14 -13.50
C SER A 93 -44.58 -17.89 -13.64
N ILE A 94 -44.77 -17.44 -14.89
CA ILE A 94 -45.61 -16.28 -15.22
C ILE A 94 -47.06 -16.47 -14.73
N ALA A 95 -47.52 -17.71 -14.57
CA ALA A 95 -48.85 -18.03 -14.06
C ALA A 95 -49.08 -17.56 -12.61
N LEU A 96 -48.02 -17.28 -11.83
CA LEU A 96 -48.13 -16.73 -10.47
C LEU A 96 -48.75 -15.33 -10.45
N PHE A 97 -48.60 -14.55 -11.52
CA PHE A 97 -49.14 -13.19 -11.61
C PHE A 97 -50.62 -13.14 -11.98
N LYS A 98 -51.25 -14.28 -12.26
CA LYS A 98 -52.69 -14.37 -12.53
C LYS A 98 -53.55 -14.32 -11.26
N ASP A 99 -52.95 -14.53 -10.09
CA ASP A 99 -53.62 -14.53 -8.79
C ASP A 99 -52.92 -13.56 -7.84
N LYS A 100 -53.70 -12.65 -7.23
CA LYS A 100 -53.17 -11.58 -6.37
C LYS A 100 -52.41 -12.12 -5.14
N THR A 101 -52.89 -13.21 -4.54
CA THR A 101 -52.28 -13.82 -3.36
C THR A 101 -50.94 -14.48 -3.72
N ARG A 102 -50.90 -15.20 -4.85
CA ARG A 102 -49.67 -15.83 -5.36
C ARG A 102 -48.63 -14.79 -5.75
N ALA A 103 -49.05 -13.72 -6.42
CA ALA A 103 -48.17 -12.61 -6.79
C ALA A 103 -47.59 -11.89 -5.57
N LEU A 104 -48.42 -11.59 -4.56
CA LEU A 104 -47.98 -10.93 -3.33
C LEU A 104 -46.97 -11.78 -2.55
N LYS A 105 -47.21 -13.10 -2.44
CA LYS A 105 -46.28 -14.01 -1.78
C LYS A 105 -44.96 -14.14 -2.56
N PHE A 106 -45.00 -14.18 -3.88
CA PHE A 106 -43.80 -14.17 -4.72
C PHE A 106 -42.96 -12.90 -4.51
N LEU A 107 -43.59 -11.72 -4.51
CA LEU A 107 -42.90 -10.45 -4.24
C LEU A 107 -42.30 -10.40 -2.83
N ALA A 108 -43.01 -10.91 -1.82
CA ALA A 108 -42.49 -11.00 -0.45
C ALA A 108 -41.27 -11.94 -0.36
N MET A 109 -41.31 -13.08 -1.05
CA MET A 109 -40.15 -13.98 -1.15
C MET A 109 -38.95 -13.29 -1.81
N VAL A 110 -39.15 -12.61 -2.94
CA VAL A 110 -38.11 -11.85 -3.63
C VAL A 110 -37.48 -10.80 -2.71
N ALA A 111 -38.30 -10.08 -1.93
CA ALA A 111 -37.81 -9.08 -0.99
C ALA A 111 -36.97 -9.71 0.14
N VAL A 112 -37.44 -10.82 0.72
CA VAL A 112 -36.69 -11.55 1.76
C VAL A 112 -35.38 -12.10 1.22
N GLU A 113 -35.39 -12.71 0.04
CA GLU A 113 -34.17 -13.19 -0.63
C GLU A 113 -33.19 -12.04 -0.89
N ALA A 114 -33.66 -10.90 -1.41
CA ALA A 114 -32.81 -9.73 -1.62
C ALA A 114 -32.12 -9.27 -0.32
N VAL A 115 -32.84 -9.29 0.82
CA VAL A 115 -32.26 -8.99 2.14
C VAL A 115 -31.24 -10.05 2.55
N LEU A 116 -31.52 -11.34 2.39
CA LEU A 116 -30.60 -12.42 2.75
C LEU A 116 -29.31 -12.37 1.91
N PHE A 117 -29.41 -12.15 0.60
CA PHE A 117 -28.24 -11.96 -0.26
C PHE A 117 -27.49 -10.67 0.04
N TYR A 118 -28.19 -9.59 0.39
CA TYR A 118 -27.55 -8.37 0.88
C TYR A 118 -26.78 -8.63 2.18
N LEU A 119 -27.31 -9.43 3.11
CA LEU A 119 -26.59 -9.82 4.32
C LEU A 119 -25.34 -10.66 4.01
N LEU A 120 -25.43 -11.62 3.08
CA LEU A 120 -24.26 -12.37 2.60
C LEU A 120 -23.19 -11.43 2.01
N PHE A 121 -23.62 -10.45 1.21
CA PHE A 121 -22.72 -9.42 0.67
C PHE A 121 -22.13 -8.52 1.77
N ALA A 122 -22.94 -8.06 2.73
CA ALA A 122 -22.48 -7.25 3.85
C ALA A 122 -21.44 -8.00 4.70
N LEU A 123 -21.61 -9.31 4.91
CA LEU A 123 -20.62 -10.17 5.58
C LEU A 123 -19.28 -10.23 4.82
N THR A 124 -19.27 -10.07 3.49
CA THR A 124 -18.02 -9.95 2.71
C THR A 124 -17.32 -8.61 2.95
N ILE A 125 -18.07 -7.51 3.04
CA ILE A 125 -17.55 -6.14 3.25
C ILE A 125 -16.90 -5.93 4.61
N ILE A 126 -17.16 -6.76 5.63
CA ILE A 126 -16.58 -6.63 6.99
C ILE A 126 -15.07 -7.01 7.03
N GLU A 127 -14.51 -7.59 5.97
CA GLU A 127 -13.11 -8.06 5.92
C GLU A 127 -11.98 -7.00 6.03
N PRO A 128 -12.12 -5.76 5.54
CA PRO A 128 -11.16 -4.69 5.80
C PRO A 128 -10.99 -4.44 7.31
N MET A 129 -12.02 -4.70 8.12
CA MET A 129 -11.99 -4.58 9.58
C MET A 129 -11.15 -5.69 10.24
N ASP A 130 -11.13 -6.91 9.68
CA ASP A 130 -10.33 -8.04 10.19
C ASP A 130 -8.83 -7.84 9.99
N ASN A 131 -8.44 -7.24 8.85
CA ASN A 131 -7.06 -6.85 8.60
C ASN A 131 -6.62 -5.68 9.49
N LEU A 132 -7.52 -4.73 9.75
CA LEU A 132 -7.34 -3.68 10.77
C LEU A 132 -7.15 -4.28 12.17
N LEU A 133 -7.93 -5.29 12.57
CA LEU A 133 -7.81 -5.93 13.89
C LEU A 133 -6.54 -6.79 14.02
N LYS A 134 -6.09 -7.46 12.95
CA LYS A 134 -4.78 -8.14 12.91
C LYS A 134 -3.61 -7.18 13.07
N LEU A 135 -3.72 -5.95 12.57
CA LEU A 135 -2.76 -4.87 12.79
C LEU A 135 -2.67 -4.45 14.28
N TYR A 136 -3.74 -4.63 15.07
CA TYR A 136 -3.78 -4.34 16.51
C TYR A 136 -3.45 -5.55 17.43
N GLY A 137 -2.92 -6.65 16.88
CA GLY A 137 -2.28 -7.72 17.67
C GLY A 137 -3.22 -8.72 18.36
N SER A 138 -4.49 -8.81 17.97
CA SER A 138 -5.48 -9.68 18.61
C SER A 138 -5.75 -10.99 17.85
N GLY A 139 -4.71 -11.80 17.62
CA GLY A 139 -4.82 -13.03 16.81
C GLY A 139 -5.93 -14.02 17.23
N LYS A 140 -6.28 -14.11 18.52
CA LYS A 140 -7.40 -14.94 19.00
C LYS A 140 -8.78 -14.35 18.68
N ILE A 141 -8.90 -13.03 18.70
CA ILE A 141 -10.15 -12.32 18.37
C ILE A 141 -10.44 -12.46 16.88
N ALA A 142 -9.41 -12.34 16.03
CA ALA A 142 -9.52 -12.55 14.59
C ALA A 142 -10.01 -13.96 14.22
N THR A 143 -9.50 -15.01 14.89
CA THR A 143 -9.99 -16.39 14.67
C THR A 143 -11.44 -16.56 15.09
N GLY A 144 -11.85 -15.96 16.22
CA GLY A 144 -13.24 -15.99 16.69
C GLY A 144 -14.22 -15.32 15.72
N ILE A 145 -13.85 -14.15 15.18
CA ILE A 145 -14.64 -13.42 14.18
C ILE A 145 -14.79 -14.22 12.89
N LEU A 146 -13.70 -14.86 12.44
CA LEU A 146 -13.73 -15.69 11.23
C LEU A 146 -14.70 -16.88 11.38
N LEU A 147 -14.71 -17.54 12.54
CA LEU A 147 -15.64 -18.64 12.83
C LEU A 147 -17.10 -18.16 12.83
N ILE A 148 -17.38 -17.02 13.48
CA ILE A 148 -18.72 -16.41 13.49
C ILE A 148 -19.16 -16.05 12.06
N LYS A 149 -18.25 -15.52 11.24
CA LYS A 149 -18.51 -15.17 9.84
C LYS A 149 -18.87 -16.40 9.00
N PHE A 150 -18.10 -17.49 9.10
CA PHE A 150 -18.44 -18.74 8.39
C PHE A 150 -19.74 -19.36 8.92
N ALA A 151 -20.00 -19.31 10.22
CA ALA A 151 -21.29 -19.72 10.77
C ALA A 151 -22.44 -18.87 10.21
N ALA A 152 -22.26 -17.55 10.09
CA ALA A 152 -23.26 -16.66 9.49
C ALA A 152 -23.49 -16.96 8.00
N PHE A 153 -22.44 -17.22 7.21
CA PHE A 153 -22.58 -17.67 5.83
C PHE A 153 -23.41 -18.96 5.71
N PHE A 154 -23.16 -19.93 6.60
CA PHE A 154 -23.92 -21.16 6.66
C PHE A 154 -25.39 -20.92 7.03
N LEU A 155 -25.64 -20.13 8.08
CA LEU A 155 -27.00 -19.85 8.56
C LEU A 155 -27.81 -19.08 7.51
N VAL A 156 -27.27 -17.99 6.97
CA VAL A 156 -27.96 -17.13 5.99
C VAL A 156 -28.17 -17.87 4.67
N GLY A 157 -27.17 -18.64 4.20
CA GLY A 157 -27.33 -19.48 3.01
C GLY A 157 -28.40 -20.56 3.20
N GLY A 158 -28.44 -21.20 4.38
CA GLY A 158 -29.47 -22.17 4.72
C GLY A 158 -30.87 -21.56 4.76
N LEU A 159 -31.01 -20.35 5.32
CA LEU A 159 -32.28 -19.61 5.34
C LEU A 159 -32.75 -19.23 3.93
N ALA A 160 -31.86 -18.78 3.05
CA ALA A 160 -32.19 -18.48 1.65
C ALA A 160 -32.73 -19.73 0.94
N TRP A 161 -32.10 -20.89 1.12
CA TRP A 161 -32.61 -22.12 0.53
C TRP A 161 -33.96 -22.57 1.11
N LEU A 162 -34.23 -22.30 2.39
CA LEU A 162 -35.54 -22.55 3.01
C LEU A 162 -36.62 -21.59 2.52
N VAL A 163 -36.27 -20.33 2.25
CA VAL A 163 -37.21 -19.31 1.77
C VAL A 163 -37.58 -19.59 0.31
N ALA A 164 -36.59 -19.74 -0.57
CA ALA A 164 -36.80 -19.99 -1.99
C ALA A 164 -37.25 -21.43 -2.32
N GLY A 165 -36.94 -22.43 -1.48
CA GLY A 165 -37.05 -23.84 -1.84
C GLY A 165 -38.46 -24.42 -2.01
N GLU A 166 -38.56 -25.50 -2.80
CA GLU A 166 -39.83 -26.15 -3.17
C GLU A 166 -40.58 -26.84 -2.03
N ALA A 167 -39.88 -27.27 -0.98
CA ALA A 167 -40.51 -27.76 0.26
C ALA A 167 -40.51 -26.70 1.37
N GLY A 168 -39.86 -25.56 1.12
CA GLY A 168 -39.73 -24.43 2.02
C GLY A 168 -40.91 -23.46 1.90
N TRP A 169 -40.69 -22.19 2.24
CA TRP A 169 -41.75 -21.20 2.29
C TRP A 169 -42.36 -20.94 0.90
N ALA A 170 -41.54 -20.85 -0.14
CA ALA A 170 -41.99 -20.68 -1.53
C ALA A 170 -42.48 -21.98 -2.21
N GLY A 171 -42.59 -23.08 -1.47
CA GLY A 171 -43.08 -24.34 -2.01
C GLY A 171 -44.56 -24.31 -2.44
N ASP A 172 -45.37 -23.52 -1.76
CA ASP A 172 -46.79 -23.35 -2.08
C ASP A 172 -47.14 -21.87 -2.12
N PHE A 173 -47.28 -21.29 -3.32
CA PHE A 173 -47.62 -19.87 -3.47
C PHE A 173 -49.08 -19.55 -3.10
N SER A 174 -49.94 -20.55 -2.89
CA SER A 174 -51.36 -20.34 -2.57
C SER A 174 -51.65 -20.07 -1.09
N SER A 175 -50.68 -20.31 -0.20
CA SER A 175 -50.82 -20.13 1.26
C SER A 175 -49.64 -19.40 1.86
N TRP A 176 -49.85 -18.55 2.86
CA TRP A 176 -48.76 -17.88 3.60
C TRP A 176 -48.05 -18.80 4.60
N LYS A 177 -48.66 -19.94 4.95
CA LYS A 177 -48.10 -20.89 5.93
C LYS A 177 -47.14 -21.87 5.27
N MET A 178 -46.05 -22.20 5.97
CA MET A 178 -45.17 -23.30 5.56
C MET A 178 -45.75 -24.64 6.01
N ARG A 179 -45.77 -25.64 5.12
CA ARG A 179 -46.26 -26.99 5.44
C ARG A 179 -45.18 -27.78 6.18
N LEU A 180 -45.27 -27.79 7.51
CA LEU A 180 -44.28 -28.43 8.40
C LEU A 180 -44.54 -29.93 8.65
N ALA A 181 -45.81 -30.35 8.67
CA ALA A 181 -46.20 -31.70 9.03
C ALA A 181 -45.60 -32.75 8.08
N GLY A 182 -44.83 -33.70 8.62
CA GLY A 182 -44.23 -34.82 7.87
C GLY A 182 -43.03 -34.45 6.98
N ARG A 183 -42.54 -33.20 6.98
CA ARG A 183 -41.49 -32.70 6.06
C ARG A 183 -40.18 -32.28 6.73
N ALA A 184 -39.99 -32.59 8.01
CA ALA A 184 -38.80 -32.19 8.76
C ALA A 184 -37.48 -32.57 8.06
N LYS A 185 -37.38 -33.79 7.52
CA LYS A 185 -36.20 -34.27 6.80
C LYS A 185 -35.90 -33.45 5.53
N GLU A 186 -36.92 -33.07 4.78
CA GLU A 186 -36.78 -32.28 3.55
C GLU A 186 -36.30 -30.86 3.88
N LEU A 187 -36.90 -30.23 4.90
CA LEU A 187 -36.53 -28.89 5.37
C LEU A 187 -35.08 -28.86 5.89
N THR A 188 -34.69 -29.83 6.72
CA THR A 188 -33.31 -29.95 7.19
C THR A 188 -32.33 -30.13 6.03
N THR A 189 -32.69 -30.96 5.04
CA THR A 189 -31.83 -31.16 3.86
C THR A 189 -31.67 -29.87 3.05
N MET A 190 -32.74 -29.10 2.84
CA MET A 190 -32.66 -27.81 2.14
C MET A 190 -31.79 -26.80 2.88
N PHE A 191 -31.96 -26.69 4.20
CA PHE A 191 -31.15 -25.82 5.03
C PHE A 191 -29.66 -26.20 4.96
N LEU A 192 -29.34 -27.49 5.08
CA LEU A 192 -27.96 -27.96 4.99
C LEU A 192 -27.33 -27.69 3.61
N LEU A 193 -28.08 -27.93 2.52
CA LEU A 193 -27.61 -27.66 1.16
C LEU A 193 -27.36 -26.17 0.92
N GLY A 194 -28.26 -25.30 1.38
CA GLY A 194 -28.07 -23.86 1.31
C GLY A 194 -26.94 -23.37 2.19
N GLY A 195 -26.76 -23.97 3.36
CA GLY A 195 -25.64 -23.66 4.23
C GLY A 195 -24.30 -24.03 3.60
N ILE A 196 -24.20 -25.18 2.92
CA ILE A 196 -23.01 -25.56 2.15
C ILE A 196 -22.78 -24.59 0.98
N ALA A 197 -23.84 -24.17 0.28
CA ALA A 197 -23.72 -23.17 -0.80
C ALA A 197 -23.22 -21.82 -0.27
N GLY A 198 -23.76 -21.34 0.86
CA GLY A 198 -23.34 -20.12 1.54
C GLY A 198 -21.88 -20.19 2.01
N LEU A 199 -21.48 -21.30 2.65
CA LEU A 199 -20.09 -21.55 3.04
C LEU A 199 -19.14 -21.55 1.84
N SER A 200 -19.55 -22.17 0.73
CA SER A 200 -18.75 -22.22 -0.49
C SER A 200 -18.55 -20.81 -1.07
N GLY A 201 -19.59 -19.97 -1.03
CA GLY A 201 -19.48 -18.54 -1.37
C GLY A 201 -18.49 -17.78 -0.51
N GLY A 202 -18.60 -17.94 0.82
CA GLY A 202 -17.64 -17.35 1.76
C GLY A 202 -16.20 -17.82 1.52
N PHE A 203 -16.00 -19.11 1.26
CA PHE A 203 -14.68 -19.68 0.98
C PHE A 203 -14.08 -19.17 -0.33
N LEU A 204 -14.86 -19.16 -1.42
CA LEU A 204 -14.42 -18.65 -2.71
C LEU A 204 -14.05 -17.16 -2.63
N TYR A 205 -14.81 -16.37 -1.88
CA TYR A 205 -14.49 -14.97 -1.63
C TYR A 205 -13.14 -14.80 -0.92
N VAL A 206 -12.90 -15.51 0.19
CA VAL A 206 -11.60 -15.47 0.92
C VAL A 206 -10.44 -15.94 0.03
N MET A 207 -10.67 -17.00 -0.76
CA MET A 207 -9.66 -17.50 -1.68
C MET A 207 -9.35 -16.48 -2.78
N ASN A 208 -10.37 -15.83 -3.34
CA ASN A 208 -10.19 -14.79 -4.36
C ASN A 208 -9.43 -13.58 -3.81
N ASP A 209 -9.77 -13.09 -2.60
CA ASP A 209 -9.02 -12.02 -1.93
C ASP A 209 -7.54 -12.41 -1.72
N TRP A 210 -7.28 -13.64 -1.26
CA TRP A 210 -5.91 -14.12 -1.08
C TRP A 210 -5.12 -14.18 -2.40
N ILE A 211 -5.72 -14.71 -3.47
CA ILE A 211 -5.10 -14.79 -4.81
C ILE A 211 -4.82 -13.37 -5.32
N PHE A 212 -5.82 -12.49 -5.27
CA PHE A 212 -5.70 -11.11 -5.70
C PHE A 212 -4.56 -10.40 -4.96
N ARG A 213 -4.47 -10.48 -3.63
CA ARG A 213 -3.39 -9.84 -2.86
C ARG A 213 -2.02 -10.35 -3.27
N LYS A 214 -1.87 -11.67 -3.46
CA LYS A 214 -0.58 -12.27 -3.86
C LYS A 214 -0.20 -11.86 -5.27
N TYR A 215 -1.16 -11.84 -6.19
CA TYR A 215 -0.93 -11.42 -7.56
C TYR A 215 -0.66 -9.91 -7.66
N TYR A 216 -1.38 -9.08 -6.90
CA TYR A 216 -1.16 -7.64 -6.80
C TYR A 216 0.29 -7.34 -6.39
N VAL A 217 0.79 -7.95 -5.32
CA VAL A 217 2.19 -7.79 -4.88
C VAL A 217 3.16 -8.24 -5.97
N LEU A 218 2.89 -9.38 -6.61
CA LEU A 218 3.74 -9.87 -7.70
C LEU A 218 3.77 -8.89 -8.89
N VAL A 219 2.62 -8.29 -9.22
CA VAL A 219 2.55 -7.30 -10.30
C VAL A 219 3.27 -6.03 -9.90
N SER A 220 2.90 -5.41 -8.78
CA SER A 220 3.43 -4.11 -8.35
C SER A 220 4.94 -4.11 -8.11
N GLU A 221 5.49 -5.24 -7.63
CA GLU A 221 6.91 -5.31 -7.28
C GLU A 221 7.78 -5.91 -8.40
N VAL A 222 7.20 -6.63 -9.37
CA VAL A 222 8.00 -7.41 -10.35
C VAL A 222 7.47 -7.32 -11.78
N LEU A 223 6.20 -7.65 -12.03
CA LEU A 223 5.73 -7.86 -13.40
C LEU A 223 5.40 -6.58 -14.15
N ASP A 224 5.09 -5.50 -13.45
CA ASP A 224 4.64 -4.25 -14.06
C ASP A 224 5.77 -3.48 -14.77
N ARG A 225 7.04 -3.86 -14.49
CA ARG A 225 8.29 -3.29 -15.01
C ARG A 225 8.48 -1.79 -14.73
N SER A 226 7.55 -1.15 -14.04
CA SER A 226 7.59 0.28 -13.69
C SER A 226 7.63 0.39 -12.20
N SER A 227 8.47 1.25 -11.63
CA SER A 227 8.65 1.09 -10.19
C SER A 227 7.44 1.43 -9.33
N GLU A 228 6.47 2.21 -9.85
CA GLU A 228 5.27 2.61 -9.10
C GLU A 228 4.03 2.91 -9.97
N VAL A 229 4.18 3.09 -11.29
CA VAL A 229 3.15 3.65 -12.18
C VAL A 229 3.24 3.02 -13.56
N SER A 230 2.40 2.01 -13.84
CA SER A 230 2.29 1.45 -15.19
C SER A 230 0.87 1.10 -15.61
N LEU A 231 0.63 1.32 -16.90
CA LEU A 231 -0.54 0.80 -17.58
C LEU A 231 -0.50 -0.74 -17.66
N ALA A 232 0.70 -1.31 -17.82
CA ALA A 232 0.90 -2.76 -17.87
C ALA A 232 0.45 -3.44 -16.57
N GLY A 233 0.87 -2.94 -15.40
CA GLY A 233 0.46 -3.47 -14.11
C GLY A 233 -1.04 -3.39 -13.89
N ILE A 234 -1.64 -2.25 -14.21
CA ILE A 234 -3.09 -2.06 -14.14
C ILE A 234 -3.84 -3.05 -15.03
N ASN A 235 -3.37 -3.27 -16.26
CA ASN A 235 -3.98 -4.23 -17.17
C ASN A 235 -3.88 -5.66 -16.63
N LEU A 236 -2.72 -6.04 -16.10
CA LEU A 236 -2.52 -7.36 -15.48
C LEU A 236 -3.48 -7.58 -14.31
N ILE A 237 -3.59 -6.60 -13.40
CA ILE A 237 -4.53 -6.64 -12.27
C ILE A 237 -5.98 -6.69 -12.76
N THR A 238 -6.32 -5.91 -13.80
CA THR A 238 -7.66 -5.94 -14.40
C THR A 238 -7.99 -7.33 -14.93
N TYR A 239 -7.09 -7.95 -15.71
CA TYR A 239 -7.33 -9.26 -16.31
C TYR A 239 -7.43 -10.37 -15.28
N GLU A 240 -6.63 -10.32 -14.21
CA GLU A 240 -6.73 -11.28 -13.11
C GLU A 240 -8.08 -11.15 -12.39
N LEU A 241 -8.51 -9.92 -12.05
CA LEU A 241 -9.82 -9.68 -11.42
C LEU A 241 -10.97 -10.19 -12.28
N MET A 242 -10.92 -9.95 -13.59
CA MET A 242 -11.91 -10.48 -14.54
C MET A 242 -11.91 -12.01 -14.53
N LEU A 243 -10.75 -12.65 -14.69
CA LEU A 243 -10.62 -14.11 -14.75
C LEU A 243 -11.11 -14.77 -13.46
N MET A 244 -10.62 -14.31 -12.31
CA MET A 244 -10.91 -14.94 -11.03
C MET A 244 -12.35 -14.69 -10.56
N THR A 245 -12.90 -13.51 -10.83
CA THR A 245 -14.33 -13.24 -10.57
C THR A 245 -15.23 -14.07 -11.48
N SER A 246 -14.86 -14.22 -12.75
CA SER A 246 -15.59 -15.07 -13.70
C SER A 246 -15.61 -16.54 -13.27
N LEU A 247 -14.44 -17.10 -12.94
CA LEU A 247 -14.33 -18.47 -12.43
C LEU A 247 -15.11 -18.66 -11.13
N SER A 248 -15.00 -17.73 -10.17
CA SER A 248 -15.70 -17.80 -8.89
C SER A 248 -17.22 -17.75 -9.05
N MET A 249 -17.74 -16.84 -9.88
CA MET A 249 -19.17 -16.74 -10.17
C MET A 249 -19.69 -17.97 -10.92
N GLY A 250 -18.92 -18.52 -11.86
CA GLY A 250 -19.27 -19.76 -12.56
C GLY A 250 -19.31 -20.98 -11.63
N ILE A 251 -18.33 -21.12 -10.72
CA ILE A 251 -18.33 -22.16 -9.69
C ILE A 251 -19.54 -21.99 -8.77
N LEU A 252 -19.81 -20.77 -8.29
CA LEU A 252 -20.95 -20.50 -7.41
C LEU A 252 -22.29 -20.82 -8.07
N ALA A 253 -22.46 -20.44 -9.34
CA ALA A 253 -23.66 -20.75 -10.10
C ALA A 253 -23.84 -22.27 -10.26
N GLY A 254 -22.76 -22.99 -10.58
CA GLY A 254 -22.76 -24.45 -10.67
C GLY A 254 -23.12 -25.13 -9.34
N LEU A 255 -22.56 -24.64 -8.24
CA LEU A 255 -22.88 -25.11 -6.88
C LEU A 255 -24.33 -24.82 -6.51
N ALA A 256 -24.84 -23.62 -6.82
CA ALA A 256 -26.23 -23.28 -6.55
C ALA A 256 -27.21 -24.19 -7.32
N VAL A 257 -26.88 -24.57 -8.55
CA VAL A 257 -27.66 -25.53 -9.34
C VAL A 257 -27.56 -26.97 -8.78
N ALA A 258 -26.36 -27.42 -8.42
CA ALA A 258 -26.14 -28.77 -7.89
C ALA A 258 -26.79 -28.96 -6.51
N LEU A 259 -26.70 -27.94 -5.67
CA LEU A 259 -27.24 -27.87 -4.31
C LEU A 259 -28.64 -27.26 -4.25
N SER A 260 -29.30 -27.03 -5.40
CA SER A 260 -30.64 -26.44 -5.46
C SER A 260 -31.63 -27.19 -4.55
N PRO A 261 -32.52 -26.49 -3.84
CA PRO A 261 -33.51 -27.11 -2.96
C PRO A 261 -34.64 -27.83 -3.73
N ALA A 262 -34.64 -27.79 -5.07
CA ALA A 262 -35.57 -28.58 -5.87
C ALA A 262 -35.44 -30.09 -5.58
N GLN A 263 -36.57 -30.82 -5.54
CA GLN A 263 -36.55 -32.26 -5.24
C GLN A 263 -35.84 -33.05 -6.35
N ARG A 264 -34.64 -33.54 -6.05
CA ARG A 264 -33.71 -34.17 -7.01
C ARG A 264 -32.99 -35.34 -6.36
N ASP A 265 -32.82 -36.42 -7.11
CA ASP A 265 -32.02 -37.57 -6.68
C ASP A 265 -30.56 -37.20 -6.44
N THR A 266 -29.93 -37.84 -5.45
CA THR A 266 -28.51 -37.63 -5.09
C THR A 266 -27.57 -37.86 -6.27
N ARG A 267 -27.85 -38.86 -7.13
CA ARG A 267 -27.04 -39.13 -8.34
C ARG A 267 -27.05 -37.94 -9.31
N ILE A 268 -28.20 -37.28 -9.48
CA ILE A 268 -28.31 -36.11 -10.35
C ILE A 268 -27.55 -34.92 -9.76
N ARG A 269 -27.66 -34.71 -8.44
CA ARG A 269 -26.89 -33.67 -7.74
C ARG A 269 -25.39 -33.87 -7.90
N LEU A 270 -24.91 -35.10 -7.71
CA LEU A 270 -23.50 -35.44 -7.86
C LEU A 270 -23.01 -35.24 -9.31
N SER A 271 -23.81 -35.63 -10.30
CA SER A 271 -23.48 -35.39 -11.71
C SER A 271 -23.35 -33.90 -12.05
N ARG A 272 -24.12 -33.03 -11.39
CA ARG A 272 -24.06 -31.57 -11.57
C ARG A 272 -22.88 -30.91 -10.85
N LEU A 273 -22.22 -31.59 -9.91
CA LEU A 273 -20.98 -31.11 -9.30
C LEU A 273 -19.77 -31.23 -10.23
N THR A 274 -19.87 -31.98 -11.33
CA THR A 274 -18.79 -32.15 -12.31
C THR A 274 -18.34 -30.82 -12.90
N PHE A 275 -19.28 -29.94 -13.27
CA PHE A 275 -18.97 -28.64 -13.85
C PHE A 275 -18.26 -27.66 -12.88
N PRO A 276 -18.80 -27.35 -11.68
CA PRO A 276 -18.09 -26.50 -10.73
C PRO A 276 -16.78 -27.15 -10.27
N GLY A 277 -16.70 -28.49 -10.20
CA GLY A 277 -15.45 -29.21 -9.94
C GLY A 277 -14.40 -29.02 -11.04
N ALA A 278 -14.81 -29.06 -12.31
CA ALA A 278 -13.92 -28.81 -13.45
C ALA A 278 -13.43 -27.36 -13.47
N LEU A 279 -14.30 -26.37 -13.20
CA LEU A 279 -13.89 -24.96 -13.09
C LEU A 279 -12.93 -24.73 -11.92
N LEU A 280 -13.18 -25.37 -10.77
CA LEU A 280 -12.26 -25.31 -9.63
C LEU A 280 -10.89 -25.91 -9.98
N LEU A 281 -10.88 -27.05 -10.68
CA LEU A 281 -9.64 -27.66 -11.16
C LEU A 281 -8.89 -26.73 -12.12
N ILE A 282 -9.58 -26.08 -13.06
CA ILE A 282 -8.99 -25.07 -13.95
C ILE A 282 -8.38 -23.92 -13.15
N ALA A 283 -9.11 -23.39 -12.16
CA ALA A 283 -8.59 -22.34 -11.29
C ALA A 283 -7.31 -22.77 -10.55
N VAL A 284 -7.28 -23.99 -10.01
CA VAL A 284 -6.10 -24.56 -9.33
C VAL A 284 -4.93 -24.74 -10.31
N MET A 285 -5.18 -25.24 -11.52
CA MET A 285 -4.15 -25.43 -12.55
C MET A 285 -3.55 -24.11 -13.05
N ILE A 286 -4.28 -23.00 -12.95
CA ILE A 286 -3.76 -21.67 -13.28
C ILE A 286 -2.97 -21.09 -12.10
N VAL A 287 -3.60 -21.07 -10.91
CA VAL A 287 -3.09 -20.34 -9.75
C VAL A 287 -1.90 -21.05 -9.11
N LEU A 288 -1.97 -22.37 -8.92
CA LEU A 288 -0.95 -23.09 -8.16
C LEU A 288 0.43 -23.07 -8.87
N PRO A 289 0.55 -23.37 -10.17
CA PRO A 289 1.84 -23.29 -10.85
C PRO A 289 2.40 -21.86 -10.90
N ALA A 290 1.54 -20.86 -11.13
CA ALA A 290 1.95 -19.46 -11.12
C ALA A 290 2.47 -19.03 -9.74
N TYR A 291 1.77 -19.42 -8.67
CA TYR A 291 2.20 -19.16 -7.30
C TYR A 291 3.51 -19.86 -6.96
N LEU A 292 3.64 -21.16 -7.24
CA LEU A 292 4.87 -21.92 -6.98
C LEU A 292 6.06 -21.34 -7.77
N HIS A 293 5.84 -20.96 -9.02
CA HIS A 293 6.85 -20.28 -9.82
C HIS A 293 7.28 -18.96 -9.17
N ALA A 294 6.32 -18.15 -8.70
CA ALA A 294 6.61 -16.88 -8.04
C ALA A 294 7.29 -17.04 -6.67
N VAL A 295 6.96 -18.09 -5.91
CA VAL A 295 7.63 -18.42 -4.64
C VAL A 295 9.11 -18.72 -4.87
N VAL A 296 9.45 -19.49 -5.90
CA VAL A 296 10.83 -19.88 -6.19
C VAL A 296 11.60 -18.74 -6.86
N LYS A 297 10.99 -18.09 -7.86
CA LYS A 297 11.68 -17.11 -8.70
C LYS A 297 11.74 -15.72 -8.08
N TYR A 298 10.67 -15.30 -7.39
CA TYR A 298 10.47 -13.92 -6.93
C TYR A 298 10.40 -13.76 -5.41
N ASP A 299 10.72 -14.82 -4.65
CA ASP A 299 10.71 -14.84 -3.18
C ASP A 299 9.32 -14.57 -2.54
N LEU A 300 8.22 -14.78 -3.28
CA LEU A 300 6.84 -14.54 -2.82
C LEU A 300 6.45 -15.32 -1.54
N GLY A 301 7.17 -16.41 -1.24
CA GLY A 301 6.98 -17.24 -0.05
C GLY A 301 7.67 -16.72 1.22
N LYS A 302 8.55 -15.71 1.11
CA LYS A 302 9.22 -15.11 2.27
C LYS A 302 8.30 -14.09 2.94
N LYS A 303 8.42 -13.94 4.27
CA LYS A 303 7.54 -13.03 5.03
C LYS A 303 7.94 -11.57 4.91
N ASN A 304 9.23 -11.29 4.74
CA ASN A 304 9.78 -9.94 4.65
C ASN A 304 11.21 -9.96 4.08
N LEU A 305 11.75 -8.77 3.78
CA LEU A 305 13.12 -8.60 3.29
C LEU A 305 14.16 -9.24 4.22
N ALA A 306 14.01 -9.11 5.55
CA ALA A 306 14.99 -9.64 6.50
C ALA A 306 15.13 -11.17 6.40
N GLU A 307 14.02 -11.88 6.19
CA GLU A 307 14.03 -13.32 5.91
C GLU A 307 14.66 -13.63 4.54
N ALA A 308 14.36 -12.82 3.52
CA ALA A 308 14.89 -13.01 2.17
C ALA A 308 16.42 -12.87 2.10
N VAL A 309 16.99 -11.94 2.87
CA VAL A 309 18.45 -11.67 2.92
C VAL A 309 19.19 -12.43 4.01
N GLY A 310 18.49 -13.25 4.81
CA GLY A 310 19.09 -14.05 5.88
C GLY A 310 19.64 -13.22 7.05
N ILE A 311 18.94 -12.16 7.45
CA ILE A 311 19.26 -11.38 8.66
C ILE A 311 18.45 -11.95 9.83
N GLN A 312 19.12 -12.68 10.70
CA GLN A 312 18.55 -13.25 11.92
C GLN A 312 18.63 -12.26 13.09
N GLY A 313 17.59 -12.20 13.92
CA GLY A 313 17.59 -11.45 15.18
C GLY A 313 16.87 -10.10 15.12
N THR A 314 16.05 -9.85 16.14
CA THR A 314 15.30 -8.60 16.31
C THR A 314 16.04 -7.57 17.16
N THR A 315 17.09 -7.97 17.87
CA THR A 315 17.88 -7.10 18.75
C THR A 315 18.86 -6.26 17.93
N ALA A 316 18.38 -5.10 17.50
CA ALA A 316 19.25 -4.07 16.96
C ALA A 316 20.08 -3.43 18.09
N PRO A 317 21.37 -3.14 17.85
CA PRO A 317 22.12 -2.28 18.76
C PRO A 317 21.42 -0.92 18.89
N SER A 318 21.60 -0.26 20.03
CA SER A 318 21.08 1.08 20.26
C SER A 318 22.17 2.01 20.75
N LYS A 319 22.08 3.28 20.38
CA LYS A 319 22.92 4.37 20.88
C LYS A 319 22.07 5.41 21.61
N THR A 320 22.74 6.33 22.28
CA THR A 320 22.09 7.49 22.90
C THR A 320 22.19 8.68 21.96
N VAL A 321 21.07 9.32 21.66
CA VAL A 321 20.99 10.57 20.90
C VAL A 321 20.64 11.71 21.83
N LEU A 322 21.38 12.81 21.71
CA LEU A 322 21.23 14.03 22.49
C LEU A 322 20.99 15.23 21.58
N PHE A 323 20.07 16.10 21.94
CA PHE A 323 19.80 17.36 21.25
C PHE A 323 19.09 18.37 22.15
N THR A 324 19.03 19.62 21.70
CA THR A 324 18.26 20.69 22.37
C THR A 324 16.84 20.72 21.82
N GLY A 325 15.86 20.35 22.65
CA GLY A 325 14.44 20.30 22.29
C GLY A 325 13.67 21.59 22.61
N PRO A 326 12.32 21.52 22.66
CA PRO A 326 11.47 22.68 22.95
C PRO A 326 11.79 23.32 24.31
N GLY A 327 11.89 24.65 24.32
CA GLY A 327 12.24 25.42 25.52
C GLY A 327 13.71 25.28 25.94
N GLU A 328 14.60 24.97 24.99
CA GLU A 328 16.05 24.84 25.19
C GLU A 328 16.47 23.75 26.20
N LYS A 329 15.60 22.75 26.38
CA LYS A 329 15.86 21.64 27.29
C LYS A 329 16.62 20.53 26.57
N ALA A 330 17.59 19.94 27.27
CA ALA A 330 18.26 18.74 26.81
C ALA A 330 17.27 17.59 26.65
N VAL A 331 17.33 16.91 25.52
CA VAL A 331 16.59 15.69 25.25
C VAL A 331 17.58 14.55 25.07
N VAL A 332 17.31 13.44 25.75
CA VAL A 332 18.07 12.20 25.63
C VAL A 332 17.12 11.12 25.13
N GLN A 333 17.52 10.45 24.05
CA GLN A 333 16.69 9.46 23.40
C GLN A 333 17.49 8.18 23.13
N LYS A 334 16.86 7.03 23.36
CA LYS A 334 17.37 5.75 22.86
C LYS A 334 17.15 5.67 21.35
N TRP A 335 18.25 5.60 20.60
CA TRP A 335 18.25 5.46 19.15
C TRP A 335 18.48 4.00 18.78
N ASN A 336 17.41 3.31 18.40
CA ASN A 336 17.50 1.92 17.97
C ASN A 336 17.99 1.85 16.53
N PHE A 337 19.02 1.05 16.23
CA PHE A 337 19.46 0.86 14.85
C PHE A 337 18.50 -0.07 14.09
N ARG A 338 17.29 0.43 13.82
CA ARG A 338 16.30 -0.19 12.98
C ARG A 338 15.86 0.79 11.90
N ALA A 339 15.77 0.31 10.67
CA ALA A 339 15.15 1.03 9.57
C ALA A 339 13.79 0.39 9.29
N ALA A 340 12.74 1.21 9.32
CA ALA A 340 11.46 0.81 8.78
C ALA A 340 11.51 0.89 7.25
N TYR A 341 10.85 -0.05 6.58
CA TYR A 341 10.60 -0.04 5.14
C TYR A 341 9.14 -0.39 4.90
N TYR A 342 8.56 0.17 3.85
CA TYR A 342 7.13 0.10 3.59
C TYR A 342 6.84 -0.81 2.42
N SER A 343 6.19 -1.95 2.72
CA SER A 343 5.55 -2.76 1.69
C SER A 343 4.09 -2.34 1.53
N THR A 344 3.48 -2.73 0.41
CA THR A 344 2.04 -2.53 0.14
C THR A 344 1.11 -3.16 1.17
N SER A 345 1.59 -4.10 2.00
CA SER A 345 0.76 -4.87 2.94
C SER A 345 1.08 -4.64 4.42
N ALA A 346 2.29 -4.19 4.75
CA ALA A 346 2.73 -3.95 6.13
C ALA A 346 3.97 -3.07 6.20
N THR A 347 4.13 -2.38 7.34
CA THR A 347 5.41 -1.78 7.72
C THR A 347 6.28 -2.83 8.39
N HIS A 348 7.45 -3.07 7.83
CA HIS A 348 8.45 -3.96 8.41
C HIS A 348 9.66 -3.16 8.87
N SER A 349 10.56 -3.81 9.60
CA SER A 349 11.83 -3.19 9.95
C SER A 349 12.95 -4.21 10.00
N ILE A 350 14.17 -3.74 9.73
CA ILE A 350 15.39 -4.54 9.76
C ILE A 350 16.39 -3.93 10.73
N ALA A 351 17.13 -4.78 11.43
CA ALA A 351 18.25 -4.34 12.25
C ALA A 351 19.38 -3.84 11.34
N VAL A 352 19.88 -2.65 11.62
CA VAL A 352 20.81 -1.93 10.76
C VAL A 352 22.21 -2.00 11.33
N THR A 353 23.10 -2.56 10.53
CA THR A 353 24.55 -2.51 10.67
C THR A 353 25.14 -2.40 9.27
N TYR A 354 26.40 -1.94 9.14
CA TYR A 354 27.05 -1.92 7.82
C TYR A 354 27.06 -3.31 7.16
N GLN A 355 27.28 -4.37 7.93
CA GLN A 355 27.24 -5.76 7.44
C GLN A 355 25.84 -6.16 6.94
N ASN A 356 24.78 -5.79 7.66
CA ASN A 356 23.41 -6.10 7.27
C ASN A 356 23.00 -5.32 6.01
N LEU A 357 23.36 -4.04 5.91
CA LEU A 357 23.10 -3.25 4.70
C LEU A 357 23.88 -3.78 3.50
N GLU A 358 25.09 -4.29 3.72
CA GLU A 358 25.86 -4.95 2.66
C GLU A 358 25.18 -6.23 2.17
N LYS A 359 24.57 -7.03 3.05
CA LYS A 359 23.74 -8.19 2.63
C LYS A 359 22.55 -7.74 1.77
N VAL A 360 21.87 -6.65 2.16
CA VAL A 360 20.75 -6.09 1.37
C VAL A 360 21.23 -5.62 -0.01
N ARG A 361 22.40 -4.97 -0.08
CA ARG A 361 23.00 -4.55 -1.35
C ARG A 361 23.34 -5.76 -2.24
N GLN A 362 24.03 -6.76 -1.69
CA GLN A 362 24.37 -7.98 -2.42
C GLN A 362 23.12 -8.72 -2.91
N TYR A 363 22.05 -8.70 -2.13
CA TYR A 363 20.76 -9.26 -2.54
C TYR A 363 20.18 -8.54 -3.76
N LEU A 364 20.19 -7.20 -3.80
CA LEU A 364 19.76 -6.44 -4.98
C LEU A 364 20.63 -6.75 -6.20
N ASP A 365 21.95 -6.83 -6.02
CA ASP A 365 22.89 -7.13 -7.11
C ASP A 365 22.67 -8.56 -7.66
N GLN A 366 22.40 -9.54 -6.80
CA GLN A 366 22.18 -10.94 -7.20
C GLN A 366 20.81 -11.20 -7.84
N ARG A 367 19.79 -10.42 -7.43
CA ARG A 367 18.40 -10.67 -7.85
C ARG A 367 17.96 -9.82 -9.03
N GLU A 368 18.76 -8.89 -9.56
CA GLU A 368 18.52 -8.10 -10.79
C GLU A 368 17.03 -7.84 -11.12
N ASN A 369 16.31 -7.21 -10.20
CA ASN A 369 14.89 -6.87 -10.35
C ASN A 369 13.91 -8.06 -10.45
N ARG A 370 14.25 -9.20 -9.86
CA ARG A 370 13.45 -10.43 -9.84
C ARG A 370 13.02 -10.80 -8.43
N SER A 371 12.68 -9.82 -7.60
CA SER A 371 12.18 -10.08 -6.25
C SER A 371 11.11 -9.09 -5.86
N ILE A 372 10.11 -9.59 -5.12
CA ILE A 372 9.09 -8.75 -4.50
C ILE A 372 9.62 -7.81 -3.42
N PHE A 373 10.88 -7.93 -3.00
CA PHE A 373 11.51 -7.09 -1.96
C PHE A 373 12.45 -6.04 -2.56
N GLN A 374 12.35 -5.75 -3.84
CA GLN A 374 13.25 -4.81 -4.47
C GLN A 374 13.10 -3.39 -3.89
N TYR A 375 11.88 -2.87 -3.81
CA TYR A 375 11.64 -1.53 -3.27
C TYR A 375 11.92 -1.47 -1.76
N ASP A 376 11.53 -2.52 -1.04
CA ASP A 376 11.88 -2.71 0.37
C ASP A 376 13.39 -2.63 0.59
N ALA A 377 14.20 -3.24 -0.29
CA ALA A 377 15.65 -3.23 -0.19
C ALA A 377 16.26 -1.86 -0.48
N GLU A 378 15.80 -1.14 -1.52
CA GLU A 378 16.24 0.22 -1.83
C GLU A 378 15.89 1.19 -0.68
N GLU A 379 14.66 1.10 -0.16
CA GLU A 379 14.24 1.84 1.03
C GLU A 379 15.10 1.51 2.25
N ALA A 380 15.33 0.23 2.52
CA ALA A 380 16.13 -0.22 3.65
C ALA A 380 17.58 0.26 3.56
N LEU A 381 18.16 0.36 2.35
CA LEU A 381 19.52 0.88 2.16
C LEU A 381 19.59 2.36 2.51
N TYR A 382 18.77 3.22 1.90
CA TYR A 382 18.88 4.66 2.15
C TYR A 382 18.49 5.01 3.60
N ARG A 383 17.40 4.43 4.13
CA ARG A 383 16.97 4.64 5.52
C ARG A 383 17.94 4.00 6.51
N GLY A 384 18.54 2.88 6.14
CA GLY A 384 19.56 2.19 6.92
C GLY A 384 20.79 3.06 7.13
N TYR A 385 21.40 3.54 6.04
CA TYR A 385 22.55 4.45 6.14
C TYR A 385 22.18 5.75 6.86
N ALA A 386 20.97 6.28 6.65
CA ALA A 386 20.49 7.45 7.40
C ALA A 386 20.36 7.16 8.91
N THR A 387 19.88 5.97 9.29
CA THR A 387 19.80 5.54 10.70
C THR A 387 21.18 5.37 11.34
N LEU A 388 22.20 4.97 10.56
CA LEU A 388 23.60 4.95 11.01
C LEU A 388 24.24 6.36 11.06
N TRP A 389 23.54 7.39 10.61
CA TRP A 389 24.03 8.75 10.35
C TRP A 389 25.14 8.80 9.27
N ASP A 390 25.18 7.84 8.34
CA ASP A 390 26.03 7.88 7.15
C ASP A 390 25.31 8.61 6.01
N THR A 391 25.31 9.94 6.08
CA THR A 391 24.56 10.81 5.18
C THR A 391 25.00 10.71 3.73
N GLU A 392 26.30 10.49 3.48
CA GLU A 392 26.82 10.38 2.12
C GLU A 392 26.30 9.12 1.43
N ARG A 393 26.45 7.95 2.06
CA ARG A 393 25.93 6.69 1.50
C ARG A 393 24.40 6.68 1.46
N ALA A 394 23.74 7.28 2.45
CA ALA A 394 22.28 7.40 2.44
C ALA A 394 21.79 8.19 1.21
N LEU A 395 22.41 9.34 0.92
CA LEU A 395 22.03 10.16 -0.22
C LEU A 395 22.38 9.50 -1.55
N GLU A 396 23.53 8.83 -1.65
CA GLU A 396 23.90 8.04 -2.83
C GLU A 396 22.90 6.91 -3.11
N ARG A 397 22.51 6.15 -2.08
CA ARG A 397 21.50 5.10 -2.22
C ARG A 397 20.13 5.65 -2.54
N GLN A 398 19.74 6.78 -1.94
CA GLN A 398 18.51 7.47 -2.32
C GLN A 398 18.55 7.90 -3.79
N PHE A 399 19.69 8.39 -4.28
CA PHE A 399 19.85 8.78 -5.68
C PHE A 399 19.74 7.59 -6.64
N VAL A 400 20.40 6.47 -6.33
CA VAL A 400 20.29 5.23 -7.11
C VAL A 400 18.84 4.74 -7.14
N GLY A 401 18.18 4.66 -5.98
CA GLY A 401 16.77 4.29 -5.89
C GLY A 401 15.84 5.25 -6.64
N ALA A 402 16.10 6.56 -6.60
CA ALA A 402 15.32 7.59 -7.31
C ALA A 402 15.38 7.50 -8.84
N GLN A 403 16.39 6.82 -9.40
CA GLN A 403 16.42 6.53 -10.84
C GLN A 403 15.29 5.57 -11.24
N ARG A 404 14.82 4.75 -10.30
CA ARG A 404 13.82 3.71 -10.54
C ARG A 404 12.47 4.10 -9.91
N MET A 405 12.48 4.44 -8.63
CA MET A 405 11.29 4.68 -7.81
C MET A 405 10.85 6.15 -7.80
N LEU A 406 9.60 6.41 -8.18
CA LEU A 406 9.00 7.75 -8.18
C LEU A 406 8.97 8.36 -6.77
N SER A 407 8.60 7.61 -5.73
CA SER A 407 8.56 8.09 -4.35
C SER A 407 9.93 8.59 -3.86
N LEU A 408 11.00 7.82 -4.07
CA LEU A 408 12.36 8.22 -3.69
C LEU A 408 12.84 9.43 -4.48
N ARG A 409 12.43 9.53 -5.75
CA ARG A 409 12.70 10.67 -6.63
C ARG A 409 12.03 11.95 -6.12
N MET A 410 10.76 11.88 -5.74
CA MET A 410 10.03 12.99 -5.13
C MET A 410 10.64 13.42 -3.80
N ILE A 411 10.99 12.47 -2.93
CA ILE A 411 11.65 12.77 -1.65
C ILE A 411 13.00 13.45 -1.93
N LEU A 412 13.77 12.95 -2.89
CA LEU A 412 15.09 13.51 -3.21
C LEU A 412 14.97 14.95 -3.73
N LEU A 413 14.11 15.20 -4.73
CA LEU A 413 13.87 16.54 -5.25
C LEU A 413 13.43 17.52 -4.16
N SER A 414 12.50 17.10 -3.28
CA SER A 414 12.02 17.95 -2.19
C SER A 414 13.12 18.29 -1.16
N ARG A 415 14.19 17.49 -1.06
CA ARG A 415 15.32 17.72 -0.17
C ARG A 415 16.42 18.56 -0.81
N MET A 416 16.51 18.61 -2.14
CA MET A 416 17.58 19.34 -2.84
C MET A 416 17.77 20.79 -2.37
N PRO A 417 16.72 21.58 -2.07
CA PRO A 417 16.88 22.95 -1.58
C PRO A 417 17.54 23.10 -0.20
N SER A 418 17.80 22.01 0.52
CA SER A 418 18.43 22.06 1.84
C SER A 418 19.76 21.32 1.94
N LEU A 419 20.10 20.47 0.97
CA LEU A 419 21.34 19.71 0.97
C LEU A 419 22.59 20.62 0.94
N PRO A 420 23.75 20.18 1.45
CA PRO A 420 25.00 20.92 1.29
C PRO A 420 25.30 21.27 -0.17
N VAL A 421 25.76 22.49 -0.42
CA VAL A 421 25.99 23.08 -1.75
C VAL A 421 27.30 22.56 -2.36
N THR A 422 27.30 21.29 -2.73
CA THR A 422 28.46 20.58 -3.32
C THR A 422 28.25 20.32 -4.82
N SER A 423 29.35 20.07 -5.55
CA SER A 423 29.29 19.63 -6.96
C SER A 423 28.57 18.29 -7.11
N LYS A 424 28.78 17.35 -6.17
CA LYS A 424 28.11 16.04 -6.13
C LYS A 424 26.60 16.20 -6.05
N ASN A 425 26.08 16.98 -5.10
CA ASN A 425 24.63 17.17 -4.95
C ASN A 425 24.00 17.91 -6.14
N LEU A 426 24.71 18.89 -6.72
CA LEU A 426 24.27 19.55 -7.95
C LEU A 426 24.22 18.57 -9.14
N SER A 427 25.15 17.62 -9.23
CA SER A 427 25.15 16.61 -10.29
C SER A 427 23.94 15.69 -10.22
N TYR A 428 23.49 15.31 -9.01
CA TYR A 428 22.24 14.57 -8.82
C TYR A 428 21.04 15.34 -9.35
N LEU A 429 20.91 16.63 -9.02
CA LEU A 429 19.82 17.48 -9.54
C LEU A 429 19.86 17.55 -11.07
N ARG A 430 21.05 17.76 -11.66
CA ARG A 430 21.22 17.87 -13.11
C ARG A 430 20.91 16.57 -13.85
N SER A 431 21.12 15.42 -13.24
CA SER A 431 20.77 14.13 -13.87
C SER A 431 19.28 14.03 -14.21
N PHE A 432 18.41 14.75 -13.48
CA PHE A 432 16.98 14.80 -13.72
C PHE A 432 16.54 15.89 -14.70
N THR A 433 17.49 16.67 -15.24
CA THR A 433 17.16 17.76 -16.18
C THR A 433 17.22 17.36 -17.64
N ASP A 434 17.71 16.16 -17.93
CA ASP A 434 17.77 15.62 -19.28
C ASP A 434 16.38 15.19 -19.75
N GLU A 435 15.76 16.02 -20.59
CA GLU A 435 14.41 15.77 -21.09
C GLU A 435 14.32 14.62 -22.11
N SER A 436 15.46 14.05 -22.54
CA SER A 436 15.47 12.80 -23.31
C SER A 436 15.20 11.57 -22.43
N ASN A 437 15.37 11.71 -21.12
CA ASN A 437 15.16 10.65 -20.14
C ASN A 437 14.00 10.96 -19.18
N TRP A 438 13.73 12.24 -18.94
CA TRP A 438 12.82 12.71 -17.90
C TRP A 438 11.75 13.66 -18.41
N TYR A 439 10.53 13.49 -17.91
CA TYR A 439 9.48 14.49 -17.98
C TYR A 439 9.26 15.08 -16.58
N ALA A 440 9.58 16.36 -16.41
CA ALA A 440 9.30 17.07 -15.18
C ALA A 440 7.92 17.74 -15.25
N GLY A 441 6.92 17.24 -14.55
CA GLY A 441 5.62 17.90 -14.43
C GLY A 441 5.67 19.29 -13.80
N ARG A 442 4.48 19.88 -13.59
CA ARG A 442 4.33 21.21 -12.97
C ARG A 442 5.08 21.32 -11.64
N ASP A 443 4.83 20.41 -10.72
CA ASP A 443 5.35 20.48 -9.35
C ASP A 443 6.84 20.13 -9.30
N ALA A 444 7.27 19.16 -10.11
CA ALA A 444 8.69 18.85 -10.26
C ALA A 444 9.50 20.03 -10.81
N ALA A 445 8.96 20.76 -11.80
CA ALA A 445 9.62 21.95 -12.34
C ALA A 445 9.75 23.08 -11.31
N LEU A 446 8.74 23.26 -10.45
CA LEU A 446 8.80 24.20 -9.32
C LEU A 446 9.90 23.80 -8.32
N GLN A 447 9.94 22.53 -7.91
CA GLN A 447 10.97 22.01 -7.00
C GLN A 447 12.38 22.10 -7.58
N MET A 448 12.55 21.81 -8.88
CA MET A 448 13.83 22.00 -9.57
C MET A 448 14.27 23.46 -9.55
N ALA A 449 13.34 24.41 -9.76
CA ALA A 449 13.67 25.83 -9.70
C ALA A 449 14.16 26.24 -8.30
N GLU A 450 13.47 25.83 -7.23
CA GLU A 450 13.91 26.06 -5.84
C GLU A 450 15.30 25.47 -5.58
N ALA A 451 15.52 24.23 -6.02
CA ALA A 451 16.81 23.57 -5.88
C ALA A 451 17.92 24.33 -6.63
N PHE A 452 17.70 24.74 -7.88
CA PHE A 452 18.68 25.52 -8.62
C PHE A 452 18.96 26.89 -8.00
N ILE A 453 17.97 27.54 -7.37
CA ILE A 453 18.20 28.78 -6.60
C ILE A 453 19.17 28.52 -5.46
N HIS A 454 18.95 27.45 -4.68
CA HIS A 454 19.82 27.05 -3.58
C HIS A 454 21.27 26.81 -4.03
N PHE A 455 21.48 26.16 -5.19
CA PHE A 455 22.82 25.99 -5.78
C PHE A 455 23.38 27.24 -6.48
N GLY A 456 22.66 28.37 -6.49
CA GLY A 456 23.06 29.63 -7.12
C GLY A 456 23.03 29.60 -8.65
N ARG A 457 22.21 28.73 -9.25
CA ARG A 457 22.05 28.55 -10.69
C ARG A 457 20.80 29.27 -11.19
N PHE A 458 20.78 30.59 -11.07
CA PHE A 458 19.58 31.39 -11.34
C PHE A 458 19.09 31.33 -12.79
N LYS A 459 19.98 31.13 -13.77
CA LYS A 459 19.58 30.94 -15.18
C LYS A 459 18.79 29.64 -15.35
N GLU A 460 19.27 28.54 -14.77
CA GLU A 460 18.59 27.25 -14.77
C GLU A 460 17.25 27.36 -14.01
N ALA A 461 17.24 28.03 -12.84
CA ALA A 461 16.01 28.25 -12.08
C ALA A 461 14.94 29.02 -12.87
N ARG A 462 15.29 30.11 -13.57
CA ARG A 462 14.34 30.87 -14.41
C ARG A 462 13.77 30.02 -15.53
N MET A 463 14.60 29.21 -16.17
CA MET A 463 14.17 28.27 -17.20
C MET A 463 13.13 27.29 -16.63
N TRP A 464 13.40 26.70 -15.47
CA TRP A 464 12.48 25.76 -14.81
C TRP A 464 11.17 26.40 -14.34
N LEU A 465 11.20 27.65 -13.84
CA LEU A 465 9.96 28.40 -13.58
C LEU A 465 9.16 28.68 -14.85
N GLY A 466 9.84 28.94 -15.97
CA GLY A 466 9.21 29.08 -17.28
C GLY A 466 8.51 27.79 -17.72
N LYS A 467 9.19 26.64 -17.56
CA LYS A 467 8.62 25.31 -17.82
C LYS A 467 7.41 25.01 -16.92
N ALA A 468 7.49 25.32 -15.63
CA ALA A 468 6.37 25.16 -14.70
C ALA A 468 5.13 25.95 -15.16
N ARG A 469 5.31 27.22 -15.58
CA ARG A 469 4.22 28.04 -16.16
C ARG A 469 3.62 27.40 -17.42
N ALA A 470 4.47 26.97 -18.34
CA ALA A 470 4.02 26.32 -19.58
C ALA A 470 3.25 25.01 -19.30
N ARG A 471 3.54 24.35 -18.18
CA ARG A 471 2.87 23.12 -17.69
C ARG A 471 1.70 23.41 -16.74
N GLY A 472 1.19 24.64 -16.70
CA GLY A 472 -0.05 24.99 -15.98
C GLY A 472 0.13 25.45 -14.52
N ALA A 473 1.34 25.77 -14.07
CA ALA A 473 1.53 26.36 -12.75
C ALA A 473 0.79 27.69 -12.57
N LYS A 474 0.04 27.81 -11.48
CA LYS A 474 -0.70 29.05 -11.17
C LYS A 474 0.29 30.17 -10.92
N ARG A 475 -0.10 31.39 -11.27
CA ARG A 475 0.73 32.59 -11.02
C ARG A 475 1.12 32.73 -9.55
N SER A 476 0.23 32.37 -8.63
CA SER A 476 0.47 32.38 -7.18
C SER A 476 1.53 31.36 -6.74
N GLU A 477 1.58 30.18 -7.35
CA GLU A 477 2.57 29.13 -7.05
C GLU A 477 3.96 29.58 -7.50
N VAL A 478 4.06 30.09 -8.74
CA VAL A 478 5.32 30.58 -9.28
C VAL A 478 5.81 31.82 -8.52
N ALA A 479 4.91 32.70 -8.08
CA ALA A 479 5.27 33.89 -7.31
C ALA A 479 5.82 33.58 -5.91
N ARG A 480 5.56 32.40 -5.35
CA ARG A 480 6.16 31.96 -4.07
C ARG A 480 7.65 31.71 -4.20
N ILE A 481 8.12 31.30 -5.38
CA ILE A 481 9.53 31.03 -5.64
C ILE A 481 10.23 32.33 -6.04
N LYS A 482 10.87 32.98 -5.06
CA LYS A 482 11.60 34.23 -5.26
C LYS A 482 13.04 33.95 -5.65
N ILE A 483 13.44 34.36 -6.84
CA ILE A 483 14.85 34.35 -7.26
C ILE A 483 15.54 35.59 -6.67
N PRO A 484 16.54 35.44 -5.79
CA PRO A 484 17.24 36.57 -5.21
C PRO A 484 17.98 37.39 -6.27
N SER A 485 18.06 38.70 -6.08
CA SER A 485 18.89 39.59 -6.90
C SER A 485 20.39 39.44 -6.59
N ALA A 486 20.73 39.09 -5.34
CA ALA A 486 22.09 38.88 -4.88
C ALA A 486 22.48 37.39 -4.85
N PRO A 487 23.78 37.03 -5.03
CA PRO A 487 24.25 35.66 -4.92
C PRO A 487 23.84 35.00 -3.60
N VAL A 488 23.42 33.72 -3.64
CA VAL A 488 23.11 32.92 -2.44
C VAL A 488 24.39 32.50 -1.71
N LEU A 489 24.31 32.34 -0.38
CA LEU A 489 25.41 31.76 0.40
C LEU A 489 25.58 30.29 0.03
N ARG A 490 26.82 29.87 -0.24
CA ARG A 490 27.16 28.48 -0.61
C ARG A 490 28.36 27.91 0.13
N SER A 491 29.03 28.75 0.92
CA SER A 491 30.26 28.45 1.64
C SER A 491 30.06 28.54 3.15
N GLY A 492 28.83 28.42 3.63
CA GLY A 492 28.52 28.48 5.04
C GLY A 492 29.25 27.40 5.84
N VAL A 493 29.66 27.73 7.06
CA VAL A 493 30.41 26.82 7.95
C VAL A 493 29.80 26.80 9.34
N ILE A 494 29.60 25.62 9.90
CA ILE A 494 29.31 25.42 11.34
C ILE A 494 30.43 24.57 11.91
N ARG A 495 31.05 25.01 12.99
CA ARG A 495 32.11 24.26 13.67
C ARG A 495 32.00 24.36 15.18
N GLY A 496 32.65 23.44 15.87
CA GLY A 496 32.75 23.45 17.33
C GLY A 496 33.49 22.23 17.85
N ARG A 497 33.48 22.10 19.17
CA ARG A 497 34.02 20.98 19.93
C ARG A 497 32.93 20.45 20.87
N ILE A 498 32.86 19.13 21.04
CA ILE A 498 31.93 18.47 21.95
C ILE A 498 32.71 17.73 23.02
N THR A 499 32.34 17.96 24.28
CA THR A 499 32.89 17.30 25.47
C THR A 499 31.79 16.65 26.29
N VAL A 500 32.17 15.68 27.12
CA VAL A 500 31.32 15.08 28.15
C VAL A 500 32.06 15.22 29.47
N ASN A 501 31.47 15.94 30.42
CA ASN A 501 32.10 16.27 31.70
C ASN A 501 33.53 16.81 31.51
N GLY A 502 33.72 17.74 30.58
CA GLY A 502 35.02 18.34 30.25
C GLY A 502 35.98 17.48 29.42
N THR A 503 35.67 16.19 29.19
CA THR A 503 36.53 15.29 28.38
C THR A 503 36.08 15.29 26.91
N PRO A 504 36.99 15.39 25.92
CA PRO A 504 36.63 15.32 24.50
C PRO A 504 35.85 14.06 24.13
N LEU A 505 34.72 14.25 23.43
CA LEU A 505 33.88 13.15 22.97
C LEU A 505 34.40 12.57 21.63
N ALA A 506 35.57 11.95 21.64
CA ALA A 506 36.18 11.40 20.43
C ALA A 506 35.37 10.21 19.86
N GLY A 507 35.26 10.12 18.54
CA GLY A 507 34.67 8.96 17.84
C GLY A 507 33.14 8.85 17.86
N ALA A 508 32.44 9.69 18.64
CA ALA A 508 30.98 9.83 18.53
C ALA A 508 30.59 10.55 17.23
N ARG A 509 29.30 10.55 16.89
CA ARG A 509 28.80 11.26 15.71
C ARG A 509 28.02 12.51 16.09
N VAL A 510 28.13 13.55 15.28
CA VAL A 510 27.29 14.74 15.33
C VAL A 510 26.61 14.91 13.97
N ALA A 511 25.31 15.22 13.98
CA ALA A 511 24.50 15.40 12.79
C ALA A 511 23.85 16.78 12.78
N LEU A 512 23.81 17.38 11.59
CA LEU A 512 23.19 18.67 11.31
C LEU A 512 21.83 18.46 10.63
N PHE A 513 20.82 19.16 11.09
CA PHE A 513 19.44 19.08 10.61
C PHE A 513 18.95 20.45 10.14
N THR A 514 18.04 20.48 9.17
CA THR A 514 17.25 21.69 8.88
C THR A 514 16.25 21.95 9.99
N ASP A 515 16.07 23.21 10.35
CA ASP A 515 15.05 23.70 11.29
C ASP A 515 15.19 23.12 12.71
N GLY A 516 14.41 23.65 13.65
CA GLY A 516 14.43 23.29 15.07
C GLY A 516 13.88 21.89 15.37
N PHE A 517 14.29 21.31 16.50
CA PHE A 517 13.60 20.14 17.07
C PHE A 517 12.39 20.60 17.90
N ASP A 518 11.21 20.61 17.27
CA ASP A 518 9.96 21.04 17.92
C ASP A 518 9.28 19.93 18.74
N LYS A 519 9.84 18.72 18.71
CA LYS A 519 9.36 17.55 19.44
C LYS A 519 10.41 17.07 20.42
N LYS A 520 9.99 16.39 21.48
CA LYS A 520 10.86 15.73 22.47
C LYS A 520 11.40 14.38 21.98
N GLU A 521 11.29 14.11 20.68
CA GLU A 521 11.77 12.90 20.05
C GLU A 521 12.21 13.24 18.63
N LEU A 522 13.33 12.68 18.22
CA LEU A 522 13.77 12.64 16.84
C LEU A 522 13.29 11.31 16.22
N PRO A 523 12.29 11.32 15.33
CA PRO A 523 11.85 10.08 14.69
C PRO A 523 12.81 9.69 13.55
N HIS A 524 12.94 8.39 13.27
CA HIS A 524 13.79 7.87 12.18
C HIS A 524 13.51 8.49 10.81
N TRP A 525 12.23 8.75 10.49
CA TRP A 525 11.86 9.40 9.23
C TRP A 525 12.36 10.85 9.14
N ALA A 526 12.46 11.57 10.27
CA ALA A 526 13.02 12.92 10.29
C ALA A 526 14.53 12.88 10.09
N ALA A 527 15.24 11.89 10.62
CA ALA A 527 16.65 11.67 10.27
C ALA A 527 16.84 11.38 8.77
N ALA A 528 15.96 10.57 8.17
CA ALA A 528 16.03 10.29 6.74
C ALA A 528 15.72 11.53 5.87
N LYS A 529 14.89 12.47 6.33
CA LYS A 529 14.43 13.63 5.52
C LYS A 529 15.17 14.94 5.82
N ARG A 530 15.40 15.27 7.10
CA ARG A 530 15.88 16.59 7.56
C ARG A 530 17.37 16.63 7.88
N MET A 531 18.00 15.47 8.11
CA MET A 531 19.44 15.41 8.34
C MET A 531 20.17 15.79 7.05
N LEU A 532 21.01 16.80 7.13
CA LEU A 532 21.77 17.35 6.00
C LEU A 532 23.12 16.69 5.86
N ASP A 533 23.81 16.53 6.98
CA ASP A 533 25.17 16.02 7.04
C ASP A 533 25.46 15.47 8.43
N ALA A 534 26.44 14.57 8.53
CA ALA A 534 26.89 14.01 9.78
C ALA A 534 28.40 13.76 9.76
N ARG A 535 29.05 14.00 10.89
CA ARG A 535 30.49 13.90 11.06
C ARG A 535 30.83 13.04 12.26
N THR A 536 31.88 12.24 12.14
CA THR A 536 32.53 11.62 13.29
C THR A 536 33.41 12.67 13.95
N LEU A 537 33.30 12.80 15.27
CA LEU A 537 34.10 13.73 16.05
C LEU A 537 35.56 13.30 16.06
N GLY A 538 36.46 14.26 15.82
CA GLY A 538 37.90 14.03 15.87
C GLY A 538 38.41 13.69 17.28
N PRO A 539 39.71 13.37 17.44
CA PRO A 539 40.30 13.02 18.75
C PRO A 539 40.10 14.10 19.83
N ALA A 540 40.06 15.37 19.43
CA ALA A 540 39.78 16.50 20.32
C ALA A 540 38.29 16.84 20.45
N GLY A 541 37.37 15.96 20.02
CA GLY A 541 35.92 16.19 20.03
C GLY A 541 35.45 17.22 18.99
N THR A 542 36.29 17.58 18.03
CA THR A 542 36.02 18.65 17.06
C THR A 542 35.18 18.17 15.88
N PHE A 543 34.37 19.08 15.32
CA PHE A 543 33.62 18.86 14.08
C PHE A 543 33.59 20.12 13.21
N THR A 544 33.31 19.93 11.92
CA THR A 544 33.07 21.02 10.98
C THR A 544 32.13 20.57 9.87
N PHE A 545 31.05 21.32 9.67
CA PHE A 545 30.16 21.26 8.52
C PHE A 545 30.50 22.39 7.56
N ARG A 546 30.53 22.11 6.26
CA ARG A 546 30.93 23.07 5.21
C ARG A 546 29.92 23.06 4.08
N TYR A 547 30.03 24.06 3.21
CA TYR A 547 29.20 24.23 2.02
C TYR A 547 27.72 24.40 2.36
N LEU A 548 27.43 25.05 3.49
CA LEU A 548 26.06 25.26 3.94
C LEU A 548 25.44 26.47 3.22
N GLY A 549 24.14 26.35 2.95
CA GLY A 549 23.32 27.46 2.47
C GLY A 549 22.98 28.43 3.59
N GLU A 550 22.28 29.50 3.23
CA GLU A 550 21.61 30.36 4.21
C GLU A 550 20.42 29.60 4.83
N GLY A 551 20.26 29.67 6.15
CA GLY A 551 19.18 28.97 6.84
C GLY A 551 19.36 28.82 8.34
N GLU A 552 18.41 28.10 8.94
CA GLU A 552 18.40 27.72 10.34
C GLU A 552 18.67 26.22 10.50
N TYR A 553 19.56 25.88 11.42
CA TYR A 553 20.04 24.51 11.60
C TYR A 553 19.96 24.08 13.06
N SER A 554 19.90 22.77 13.28
CA SER A 554 19.97 22.14 14.60
C SER A 554 21.03 21.05 14.63
N LEU A 555 21.59 20.78 15.80
CA LEU A 555 22.56 19.70 16.01
C LEU A 555 21.99 18.61 16.92
N ALA A 556 22.27 17.36 16.54
CA ALA A 556 22.09 16.20 17.40
C ALA A 556 23.41 15.41 17.51
N ILE A 557 23.62 14.77 18.64
CA ILE A 557 24.85 14.05 18.99
C ILE A 557 24.49 12.60 19.28
N MET A 558 25.17 11.64 18.66
CA MET A 558 24.96 10.21 18.87
C MET A 558 26.21 9.59 19.48
N THR A 559 26.04 8.99 20.65
CA THR A 559 27.12 8.37 21.44
C THR A 559 26.70 7.03 22.03
N ASP A 560 27.64 6.27 22.56
CA ASP A 560 27.36 5.00 23.22
C ASP A 560 26.65 5.21 24.56
N SER A 561 25.77 4.28 24.94
CA SER A 561 25.03 4.34 26.21
C SER A 561 25.93 4.26 27.44
N LYS A 562 27.15 3.73 27.28
CA LYS A 562 28.19 3.72 28.32
C LYS A 562 28.75 5.13 28.59
N THR A 563 28.78 5.97 27.55
CA THR A 563 29.30 7.34 27.63
C THR A 563 28.24 8.29 28.14
N VAL A 564 27.02 8.22 27.60
CA VAL A 564 25.85 8.91 28.13
C VAL A 564 24.66 7.94 28.17
N PRO A 565 24.17 7.52 29.34
CA PRO A 565 23.05 6.60 29.43
C PRO A 565 21.75 7.23 28.92
N PHE A 566 20.88 6.44 28.27
CA PHE A 566 19.63 6.94 27.70
C PHE A 566 18.52 7.14 28.75
N ASP A 567 18.70 6.58 29.95
CA ASP A 567 17.80 6.65 31.10
C ASP A 567 18.15 7.79 32.07
N VAL A 568 19.15 8.61 31.74
CA VAL A 568 19.46 9.82 32.51
C VAL A 568 18.26 10.76 32.51
N SER A 569 17.81 11.12 33.72
CA SER A 569 16.71 12.08 33.89
C SER A 569 17.04 13.41 33.23
N PRO A 570 16.10 14.04 32.49
CA PRO A 570 16.31 15.36 31.88
C PRO A 570 16.73 16.46 32.87
N LYS A 571 16.47 16.29 34.17
CA LYS A 571 16.92 17.23 35.22
C LYS A 571 18.39 17.07 35.61
N ARG A 572 18.99 15.93 35.30
CA ARG A 572 20.38 15.56 35.65
C ARG A 572 21.33 15.70 34.47
N ILE A 573 20.86 16.21 33.35
CA ILE A 573 21.67 16.45 32.16
C ILE A 573 21.49 17.89 31.69
N THR A 574 22.61 18.53 31.40
CA THR A 574 22.65 19.85 30.77
C THR A 574 23.58 19.80 29.57
N ILE A 575 23.23 20.55 28.53
CA ILE A 575 24.06 20.69 27.33
C ILE A 575 24.38 22.18 27.19
N SER A 576 25.53 22.59 27.72
CA SER A 576 25.98 23.98 27.71
C SER A 576 26.57 24.31 26.33
N GLY A 577 26.27 25.49 25.80
CA GLY A 577 26.82 25.95 24.51
C GLY A 577 26.15 25.37 23.27
N LEU A 578 25.10 24.54 23.39
CA LEU A 578 24.34 24.04 22.25
C LEU A 578 23.04 24.82 22.05
N PRO A 579 23.00 25.82 21.15
CA PRO A 579 21.77 26.57 20.88
C PRO A 579 20.72 25.65 20.25
N ARG A 580 19.43 25.96 20.46
CA ARG A 580 18.34 25.26 19.77
C ARG A 580 18.40 25.45 18.25
N LEU A 581 18.78 26.65 17.81
CA LEU A 581 18.89 27.01 16.41
C LEU A 581 20.23 27.71 16.15
N ILE A 582 20.90 27.28 15.08
CA ILE A 582 22.14 27.87 14.57
C ILE A 582 21.78 28.55 13.27
N ARG A 583 21.98 29.86 13.21
CA ARG A 583 21.68 30.66 12.01
C ARG A 583 22.94 30.94 11.23
N ILE A 584 22.91 30.66 9.92
CA ILE A 584 23.93 31.12 8.99
C ILE A 584 23.25 32.01 7.95
N SER A 585 23.85 33.16 7.68
CA SER A 585 23.39 34.09 6.65
C SER A 585 24.57 34.62 5.84
N LYS A 586 24.30 35.40 4.80
CA LYS A 586 25.36 36.07 4.03
C LYS A 586 26.20 37.02 4.89
N MET A 587 25.59 37.64 5.91
CA MET A 587 26.27 38.56 6.83
C MET A 587 27.06 37.82 7.91
N ALA A 588 26.61 36.61 8.28
CA ALA A 588 27.26 35.74 9.25
C ALA A 588 27.42 34.34 8.65
N PRO A 589 28.38 34.14 7.72
CA PRO A 589 28.53 32.89 6.97
C PRO A 589 29.18 31.76 7.79
N THR A 590 29.73 32.09 8.96
CA THR A 590 30.36 31.11 9.85
C THR A 590 29.72 31.19 11.22
N ALA A 591 29.31 30.05 11.77
CA ALA A 591 28.91 29.89 13.16
C ALA A 591 29.93 29.00 13.88
N ASP A 592 30.58 29.56 14.88
CA ASP A 592 31.49 28.83 15.78
C ASP A 592 30.78 28.64 17.12
N LEU A 593 30.48 27.39 17.46
CA LEU A 593 29.78 27.06 18.70
C LEU A 593 30.73 26.98 19.90
N GLY A 594 32.04 27.14 19.69
CA GLY A 594 33.03 26.96 20.75
C GLY A 594 32.99 25.53 21.29
N THR A 595 32.89 25.41 22.62
CA THR A 595 32.75 24.11 23.30
C THR A 595 31.31 23.88 23.73
N VAL A 596 30.74 22.81 23.20
CA VAL A 596 29.48 22.23 23.66
C VAL A 596 29.81 21.17 24.72
N ASP A 597 29.48 21.42 25.98
CA ASP A 597 29.76 20.48 27.07
C ASP A 597 28.48 19.79 27.56
N ILE A 598 28.49 18.47 27.52
CA ILE A 598 27.42 17.63 28.05
C ILE A 598 27.80 17.26 29.48
N HIS A 599 27.10 17.84 30.44
CA HIS A 599 27.25 17.50 31.85
C HIS A 599 26.12 16.60 32.30
N PHE A 600 26.45 15.52 32.97
CA PHE A 600 25.44 14.73 33.68
C PHE A 600 26.00 14.08 34.95
N SER A 601 25.17 14.05 35.98
CA SER A 601 25.43 13.31 37.22
C SER A 601 24.73 11.95 37.16
N ARG A 602 25.45 10.87 37.51
CA ARG A 602 24.82 9.55 37.69
C ARG A 602 23.82 9.58 38.85
#